data_AF-A0A821NEL1-F1
#
_entry.id   AF-A0A821NEL1-F1
#
_cell.length_a   1.000
_cell.length_b   1.000
_cell.length_c   1.000
_cell.angle_alpha   90.00
_cell.angle_beta   90.00
_cell.angle_gamma   90.00
#
_symmetry.space_group_name_H-M   'P 1'
#
loop_
_entity.id
_entity.type
_entity.pdbx_description
1 polymer ?
#
loop_
_entity_poly.entity_id
_entity_poly.type
_entity_poly.pdbx_seq_one_letter_code
_entity_poly.pdbx_strand_id
1 'polypeptide(L)'
;MDKQAKALQWNCRSASSKKSDIIYLINKYKPFIFALQETWLKPGAPCRYSGYACLREDRIDGYGGVALLVKHHLPFSHFPIPSHSNDFSIIAAIVNNICYVSIYIPHPSSSIFVEIDSIISTLPKPFILLGDFNSQHNSWGSSTTNTYGVSLMELLNSHNLCFLNDGSVTRRTSPNEGSSVPDLSICTPSLASTISWSTLSSSYGSDHFPLLLRFPFHINFTFRHSPRLKHRLNNADWDTFKSRIEQKMTSLPNISHGSESICADALTKLFIEVADKTFPLKNGALGFIPSPPWWDQECSDAIKKRKQVELQYCENCTSENFDLVTDAFKATSLLFKREKTDSWKSFCLSISPNVRPSVVWRNIRRFRCAFTETSGSLPDSLTNQFLDRLAPTTVPETIIIPLMPLNPSGLNSPFSMYEIKGILSSVIDSAPGDDGIPYSFISHLGDQTLEYFLKLINTLMLTGSIPPRWKNQIIIPILKSNKNPSNANSYRPIALSSVLIKLCEHLVKTRLEWFVESNKLLCDSQFGFRRGKSTMDSIAIFITDIFLAFSRNDSVVATFLDVQSAYDNVVLSVLHKKLQYLNVPVMLSNFIINTFIRKTHHSNFTRLHCCNQNLMERSSSRISLKSHLI
;
A
#
# COMPACT_ATOMS: atom_id res chain seq x y z
N MET A 1 -8.51 10.21 23.00
CA MET A 1 -7.80 10.93 21.92
C MET A 1 -8.84 11.53 21.02
N ASP A 2 -8.80 12.85 20.87
CA ASP A 2 -9.74 13.67 20.11
C ASP A 2 -9.91 13.13 18.67
N LYS A 3 -11.08 12.52 18.39
CA LYS A 3 -11.43 11.87 17.11
C LYS A 3 -11.99 12.87 16.09
N GLN A 4 -12.04 14.16 16.42
CA GLN A 4 -12.63 15.18 15.57
C GLN A 4 -11.89 15.29 14.23
N ALA A 5 -12.63 15.37 13.13
CA ALA A 5 -12.04 15.52 11.80
C ALA A 5 -11.44 16.92 11.62
N LYS A 6 -10.22 16.97 11.08
CA LYS A 6 -9.41 18.19 10.93
C LYS A 6 -8.89 18.32 9.50
N ALA A 7 -9.00 19.50 8.91
CA ALA A 7 -8.29 19.85 7.67
C ALA A 7 -7.31 20.98 7.93
N LEU A 8 -6.22 21.01 7.17
CA LEU A 8 -5.23 22.09 7.20
C LEU A 8 -5.16 22.77 5.83
N GLN A 9 -4.96 24.08 5.83
CA GLN A 9 -4.60 24.90 4.67
C GLN A 9 -3.29 25.62 4.98
N TRP A 10 -2.36 25.67 4.04
CA TRP A 10 -1.11 26.41 4.25
C TRP A 10 -0.43 26.82 2.95
N ASN A 11 -0.21 28.12 2.75
CA ASN A 11 0.81 28.61 1.83
C ASN A 11 2.21 28.32 2.42
N CYS A 12 2.83 27.26 1.91
CA CYS A 12 4.08 26.74 2.48
C CYS A 12 5.34 27.32 1.86
N ARG A 13 5.21 28.08 0.76
CA ARG A 13 6.31 28.72 0.03
C ARG A 13 7.51 27.78 -0.16
N SER A 14 7.33 26.75 -1.00
CA SER A 14 8.19 25.57 -1.21
C SER A 14 7.95 24.38 -0.25
N ALA A 15 7.11 23.45 -0.70
CA ALA A 15 6.82 22.20 0.00
C ALA A 15 8.07 21.32 0.23
N SER A 16 9.05 21.40 -0.67
CA SER A 16 10.32 20.65 -0.56
C SER A 16 11.19 21.16 0.59
N SER A 17 11.34 22.48 0.71
CA SER A 17 12.12 23.08 1.80
C SER A 17 11.42 22.93 3.14
N LYS A 18 10.07 22.99 3.17
CA LYS A 18 9.25 22.89 4.38
C LYS A 18 8.79 21.45 4.67
N LYS A 19 9.41 20.44 4.05
CA LYS A 19 9.00 19.03 4.21
C LYS A 19 9.00 18.57 5.67
N SER A 20 10.00 19.01 6.45
CA SER A 20 10.08 18.68 7.88
C SER A 20 8.87 19.22 8.66
N ASP A 21 8.50 20.46 8.40
CA ASP A 21 7.39 21.15 9.05
C ASP A 21 6.03 20.56 8.64
N ILE A 22 5.85 20.23 7.35
CA ILE A 22 4.64 19.54 6.86
C ILE A 22 4.47 18.19 7.59
N ILE A 23 5.55 17.42 7.75
CA ILE A 23 5.50 16.14 8.48
C ILE A 23 5.13 16.35 9.95
N TYR A 24 5.69 17.39 10.60
CA TYR A 24 5.33 17.73 11.97
C TYR A 24 3.84 18.08 12.10
N LEU A 25 3.31 18.92 11.21
CA LEU A 25 1.89 19.30 11.18
C LEU A 25 0.98 18.09 10.96
N ILE A 26 1.34 17.22 10.01
CA ILE A 26 0.64 15.96 9.76
C ILE A 26 0.60 15.09 11.03
N ASN A 27 1.73 14.93 11.71
CA ASN A 27 1.81 14.07 12.89
C ASN A 27 1.04 14.65 14.09
N LYS A 28 1.09 15.97 14.27
CA LYS A 28 0.45 16.68 15.38
C LYS A 28 -1.06 16.78 15.22
N TYR A 29 -1.52 17.27 14.07
CA TYR A 29 -2.94 17.56 13.83
C TYR A 29 -3.69 16.39 13.18
N LYS A 30 -2.96 15.43 12.59
CA LYS A 30 -3.50 14.24 11.89
C LYS A 30 -4.61 14.58 10.90
N PRO A 31 -4.45 15.63 10.07
CA PRO A 31 -5.53 16.12 9.22
C PRO A 31 -5.96 15.04 8.22
N PHE A 32 -7.23 15.00 7.83
CA PHE A 32 -7.64 14.11 6.75
C PHE A 32 -7.43 14.72 5.37
N ILE A 33 -7.43 16.05 5.30
CA ILE A 33 -7.09 16.86 4.13
C ILE A 33 -6.05 17.90 4.53
N PHE A 34 -4.99 18.04 3.74
CA PHE A 34 -4.02 19.13 3.87
C PHE A 34 -3.84 19.80 2.51
N ALA A 35 -4.45 20.98 2.34
CA ALA A 35 -4.28 21.84 1.18
C ALA A 35 -2.98 22.66 1.33
N LEU A 36 -2.13 22.59 0.32
CA LEU A 36 -0.86 23.31 0.25
C LEU A 36 -0.89 24.25 -0.96
N GLN A 37 -0.52 25.50 -0.72
CA GLN A 37 -0.30 26.52 -1.75
C GLN A 37 1.20 26.83 -1.86
N GLU A 38 1.59 27.39 -3.00
CA GLU A 38 2.99 27.66 -3.38
C GLU A 38 3.92 26.47 -3.13
N THR A 39 3.60 25.33 -3.71
CA THR A 39 4.40 24.12 -3.48
C THR A 39 5.82 24.20 -4.06
N TRP A 40 6.01 25.01 -5.12
CA TRP A 40 7.25 25.20 -5.89
C TRP A 40 7.84 23.86 -6.37
N LEU A 41 6.94 22.96 -6.78
CA LEU A 41 7.30 21.66 -7.33
C LEU A 41 7.29 21.74 -8.85
N LYS A 42 8.29 21.11 -9.48
CA LYS A 42 8.32 20.93 -10.94
C LYS A 42 7.60 19.63 -11.32
N PRO A 43 7.01 19.56 -12.54
CA PRO A 43 6.49 18.31 -13.07
C PRO A 43 7.50 17.17 -12.94
N GLY A 44 7.08 16.03 -12.38
CA GLY A 44 7.93 14.86 -12.15
C GLY A 44 8.78 14.88 -10.87
N ALA A 45 8.86 16.01 -10.15
CA ALA A 45 9.55 16.06 -8.86
C ALA A 45 8.85 15.15 -7.82
N PRO A 46 9.57 14.38 -7.00
CA PRO A 46 8.93 13.49 -6.02
C PRO A 46 8.35 14.28 -4.85
N CYS A 47 7.03 14.21 -4.64
CA CYS A 47 6.34 14.78 -3.48
C CYS A 47 5.56 13.69 -2.76
N ARG A 48 6.05 13.26 -1.60
CA ARG A 48 5.48 12.13 -0.84
C ARG A 48 5.45 12.41 0.65
N TYR A 49 4.28 12.22 1.24
CA TYR A 49 4.04 12.29 2.68
C TYR A 49 3.41 10.98 3.14
N SER A 50 3.93 10.42 4.23
CA SER A 50 3.51 9.10 4.69
C SER A 50 2.04 9.11 5.09
N GLY A 51 1.25 8.17 4.55
CA GLY A 51 -0.18 8.03 4.86
C GLY A 51 -1.12 8.96 4.09
N TYR A 52 -0.62 9.70 3.10
CA TYR A 52 -1.41 10.60 2.24
C TYR A 52 -1.19 10.28 0.76
N ALA A 53 -2.27 10.38 -0.02
CA ALA A 53 -2.20 10.57 -1.46
C ALA A 53 -1.97 12.06 -1.74
N CYS A 54 -1.13 12.38 -2.72
CA CYS A 54 -0.81 13.75 -3.10
C CYS A 54 -1.39 14.01 -4.49
N LEU A 55 -2.48 14.76 -4.56
CA LEU A 55 -2.98 15.35 -5.80
C LEU A 55 -2.32 16.70 -5.94
N ARG A 56 -1.81 17.06 -7.12
CA ARG A 56 -1.17 18.36 -7.32
C ARG A 56 -1.26 18.87 -8.75
N GLU A 57 -1.14 20.17 -8.87
CA GLU A 57 -0.91 20.88 -10.12
C GLU A 57 0.37 21.69 -10.00
N ASP A 58 1.31 21.44 -10.91
CA ASP A 58 2.63 22.03 -10.91
C ASP A 58 2.75 23.09 -12.00
N ARG A 59 3.47 24.17 -11.71
CA ARG A 59 3.83 25.17 -12.72
C ARG A 59 5.17 24.81 -13.35
N ILE A 60 5.33 25.11 -14.64
CA ILE A 60 6.50 24.72 -15.44
C ILE A 60 7.79 25.40 -14.94
N ASP A 61 7.67 26.67 -14.55
CA ASP A 61 8.76 27.47 -13.97
C ASP A 61 9.22 26.93 -12.60
N GLY A 62 8.37 26.15 -11.92
CA GLY A 62 8.60 25.67 -10.56
C GLY A 62 8.35 26.72 -9.48
N TYR A 63 7.68 27.84 -9.79
CA TYR A 63 7.32 28.89 -8.85
C TYR A 63 5.79 28.99 -8.73
N GLY A 64 5.25 28.66 -7.56
CA GLY A 64 3.80 28.53 -7.30
C GLY A 64 3.33 27.08 -7.24
N GLY A 65 2.12 26.80 -7.76
CA GLY A 65 1.51 25.47 -7.79
C GLY A 65 0.82 25.06 -6.50
N VAL A 66 -0.10 24.10 -6.59
CA VAL A 66 -0.95 23.64 -5.48
C VAL A 66 -0.87 22.14 -5.28
N ALA A 67 -1.05 21.69 -4.04
CA ALA A 67 -1.24 20.28 -3.72
C ALA A 67 -2.38 20.08 -2.71
N LEU A 68 -3.02 18.94 -2.80
CA LEU A 68 -4.03 18.47 -1.87
C LEU A 68 -3.63 17.08 -1.37
N LEU A 69 -3.24 17.01 -0.10
CA LEU A 69 -2.88 15.76 0.56
C LEU A 69 -4.13 15.13 1.17
N VAL A 70 -4.57 14.02 0.61
CA VAL A 70 -5.75 13.27 1.07
C VAL A 70 -5.27 12.06 1.88
N LYS A 71 -5.78 11.88 3.10
CA LYS A 71 -5.41 10.75 3.94
C LYS A 71 -5.80 9.43 3.26
N HIS A 72 -4.80 8.59 3.01
CA HIS A 72 -4.90 7.46 2.10
C HIS A 72 -6.03 6.45 2.46
N HIS A 73 -6.32 6.27 3.75
CA HIS A 73 -7.33 5.30 4.19
C HIS A 73 -8.78 5.74 3.95
N LEU A 74 -9.00 6.93 3.39
CA LEU A 74 -10.32 7.43 3.07
C LEU A 74 -10.65 7.18 1.59
N PRO A 75 -11.87 6.74 1.27
CA PRO A 75 -12.33 6.75 -0.11
C PRO A 75 -12.37 8.19 -0.60
N PHE A 76 -11.75 8.44 -1.75
CA PHE A 76 -11.78 9.75 -2.42
C PHE A 76 -11.76 9.57 -3.93
N SER A 77 -12.28 10.56 -4.64
CA SER A 77 -12.17 10.68 -6.10
C SER A 77 -11.54 12.03 -6.47
N HIS A 78 -10.75 12.04 -7.53
CA HIS A 78 -10.25 13.28 -8.13
C HIS A 78 -11.39 13.94 -8.92
N PHE A 79 -11.63 15.22 -8.71
CA PHE A 79 -12.59 15.98 -9.51
C PHE A 79 -11.83 16.71 -10.63
N PRO A 80 -12.08 16.38 -11.91
CA PRO A 80 -11.38 17.03 -13.02
C PRO A 80 -11.83 18.48 -13.14
N ILE A 81 -10.88 19.41 -12.99
CA ILE A 81 -11.13 20.84 -13.23
C ILE A 81 -11.10 21.11 -14.74
N PRO A 82 -12.00 21.97 -15.27
CA PRO A 82 -11.94 22.42 -16.66
C PRO A 82 -10.58 23.05 -17.02
N SER A 83 -10.24 23.05 -18.31
CA SER A 83 -9.05 23.76 -18.79
C SER A 83 -9.12 25.24 -18.42
N HIS A 84 -8.04 25.76 -17.86
CA HIS A 84 -7.93 27.13 -17.36
C HIS A 84 -6.55 27.71 -17.69
N SER A 85 -6.38 29.02 -17.51
CA SER A 85 -5.12 29.73 -17.76
C SER A 85 -4.01 29.32 -16.79
N ASN A 86 -2.75 29.47 -17.20
CA ASN A 86 -1.58 29.18 -16.35
C ASN A 86 -1.31 30.27 -15.28
N ASP A 87 -2.21 31.25 -15.17
CA ASP A 87 -2.07 32.41 -14.28
C ASP A 87 -2.43 32.08 -12.83
N PHE A 88 -3.13 30.98 -12.60
CA PHE A 88 -3.42 30.42 -11.27
C PHE A 88 -3.20 28.90 -11.27
N SER A 89 -3.37 28.26 -10.13
CA SER A 89 -3.34 26.80 -10.02
C SER A 89 -4.44 26.32 -9.10
N ILE A 90 -5.12 25.24 -9.48
CA ILE A 90 -6.30 24.72 -8.80
C ILE A 90 -6.39 23.19 -8.89
N ILE A 91 -6.71 22.55 -7.77
CA ILE A 91 -6.99 21.11 -7.77
C ILE A 91 -8.08 20.74 -6.80
N ALA A 92 -8.89 19.73 -7.17
CA ALA A 92 -10.05 19.32 -6.39
C ALA A 92 -10.11 17.80 -6.14
N ALA A 93 -10.60 17.43 -4.95
CA ALA A 93 -10.91 16.04 -4.60
C ALA A 93 -12.21 15.96 -3.80
N ILE A 94 -12.99 14.91 -4.04
CA ILE A 94 -14.21 14.63 -3.29
C ILE A 94 -13.88 13.61 -2.21
N VAL A 95 -14.11 13.99 -0.95
CA VAL A 95 -13.89 13.14 0.23
C VAL A 95 -15.12 13.24 1.11
N ASN A 96 -15.71 12.09 1.46
CA ASN A 96 -16.91 12.04 2.31
C ASN A 96 -18.04 12.96 1.80
N ASN A 97 -18.30 12.91 0.49
CA ASN A 97 -19.31 13.72 -0.22
C ASN A 97 -19.13 15.24 -0.12
N ILE A 98 -17.94 15.72 0.25
CA ILE A 98 -17.56 17.14 0.23
C ILE A 98 -16.43 17.32 -0.78
N CYS A 99 -16.53 18.31 -1.66
CA CYS A 99 -15.46 18.68 -2.58
C CYS A 99 -14.47 19.63 -1.88
N TYR A 100 -13.20 19.24 -1.79
CA TYR A 100 -12.12 20.07 -1.27
C TYR A 100 -11.27 20.58 -2.42
N VAL A 101 -11.08 21.88 -2.48
CA VAL A 101 -10.34 22.55 -3.55
C VAL A 101 -9.16 23.29 -2.94
N SER A 102 -7.96 23.09 -3.49
CA SER A 102 -6.78 23.91 -3.21
C SER A 102 -6.55 24.86 -4.37
N ILE A 103 -6.48 26.17 -4.12
CA ILE A 103 -6.26 27.19 -5.15
C ILE A 103 -5.11 28.14 -4.75
N TYR A 104 -4.35 28.60 -5.74
CA TYR A 104 -3.34 29.63 -5.57
C TYR A 104 -3.40 30.63 -6.72
N ILE A 105 -3.58 31.91 -6.39
CA ILE A 105 -3.64 33.03 -7.35
C ILE A 105 -2.47 33.98 -7.07
N PRO A 106 -1.36 33.90 -7.81
CA PRO A 106 -0.18 34.75 -7.59
C PRO A 106 -0.46 36.23 -7.88
N HIS A 107 -1.15 36.52 -8.98
CA HIS A 107 -1.43 37.88 -9.44
C HIS A 107 -2.90 37.99 -9.86
N PRO A 108 -3.79 38.47 -8.98
CA PRO A 108 -5.21 38.56 -9.27
C PRO A 108 -5.49 39.49 -10.46
N SER A 109 -6.45 39.11 -11.30
CA SER A 109 -6.91 39.90 -12.44
C SER A 109 -8.39 39.62 -12.70
N SER A 110 -9.07 40.53 -13.39
CA SER A 110 -10.49 40.36 -13.72
C SER A 110 -10.74 39.11 -14.58
N SER A 111 -9.81 38.73 -15.47
CA SER A 111 -9.94 37.52 -16.29
C SER A 111 -9.89 36.24 -15.44
N ILE A 112 -9.01 36.19 -14.42
CA ILE A 112 -8.93 35.04 -13.50
C ILE A 112 -10.25 34.86 -12.75
N PHE A 113 -10.88 35.94 -12.28
CA PHE A 113 -12.15 35.83 -11.56
C PHE A 113 -13.30 35.32 -12.44
N VAL A 114 -13.31 35.65 -13.74
CA VAL A 114 -14.29 35.10 -14.71
C VAL A 114 -14.07 33.59 -14.91
N GLU A 115 -12.81 33.14 -15.01
CA GLU A 115 -12.51 31.72 -15.10
C GLU A 115 -12.91 30.97 -13.81
N ILE A 116 -12.61 31.55 -12.64
CA ILE A 116 -12.99 30.99 -11.34
C ILE A 116 -14.51 30.90 -11.19
N ASP A 117 -15.26 31.91 -11.65
CA ASP A 117 -16.73 31.92 -11.64
C ASP A 117 -17.30 30.73 -12.44
N SER A 118 -16.74 30.49 -13.64
CA SER A 118 -17.09 29.33 -14.46
C SER A 118 -16.73 28.01 -13.76
N ILE A 119 -15.56 27.91 -13.13
CA ILE A 119 -15.13 26.69 -12.43
C ILE A 119 -16.03 26.41 -11.23
N ILE A 120 -16.30 27.41 -10.39
CA ILE A 120 -17.16 27.29 -9.20
C ILE A 120 -18.54 26.78 -9.57
N SER A 121 -19.09 27.24 -10.70
CA SER A 121 -20.38 26.79 -11.23
C SER A 121 -20.42 25.28 -11.54
N THR A 122 -19.26 24.67 -11.82
CA THR A 122 -19.14 23.23 -12.10
C THR A 122 -18.86 22.37 -10.87
N LEU A 123 -18.45 22.97 -9.75
CA LEU A 123 -18.04 22.22 -8.56
C LEU A 123 -19.25 21.54 -7.88
N PRO A 124 -19.12 20.26 -7.47
CA PRO A 124 -20.20 19.57 -6.78
C PRO A 124 -20.37 20.13 -5.37
N LYS A 125 -21.59 20.55 -5.04
CA LYS A 125 -21.96 21.03 -3.70
C LYS A 125 -22.25 19.84 -2.75
N PRO A 126 -21.85 19.91 -1.46
CA PRO A 126 -21.13 21.01 -0.83
C PRO A 126 -19.62 20.99 -1.12
N PHE A 127 -19.01 22.17 -1.17
CA PHE A 127 -17.56 22.32 -1.40
C PHE A 127 -16.90 23.31 -0.45
N ILE A 128 -15.57 23.19 -0.33
CA ILE A 128 -14.68 24.06 0.42
C ILE A 128 -13.51 24.45 -0.48
N LEU A 129 -13.30 25.75 -0.64
CA LEU A 129 -12.21 26.36 -1.39
C LEU A 129 -11.17 26.91 -0.41
N LEU A 130 -9.97 26.33 -0.45
CA LEU A 130 -8.86 26.63 0.43
C LEU A 130 -7.73 27.20 -0.41
N GLY A 131 -7.36 28.46 -0.21
CA GLY A 131 -6.31 29.03 -1.02
C GLY A 131 -5.77 30.37 -0.59
N ASP A 132 -4.74 30.78 -1.30
CA ASP A 132 -4.19 32.12 -1.25
C ASP A 132 -4.65 32.86 -2.52
N PHE A 133 -5.42 33.91 -2.30
CA PHE A 133 -6.09 34.69 -3.33
C PHE A 133 -5.40 36.02 -3.63
N ASN A 134 -4.36 36.39 -2.85
CA ASN A 134 -3.70 37.69 -2.92
C ASN A 134 -4.64 38.91 -3.04
N SER A 135 -5.85 38.81 -2.48
CA SER A 135 -6.92 39.81 -2.58
C SER A 135 -7.25 40.39 -1.21
N GLN A 136 -7.32 41.71 -1.09
CA GLN A 136 -7.43 42.40 0.20
C GLN A 136 -8.83 42.98 0.37
N HIS A 137 -9.51 42.64 1.46
CA HIS A 137 -10.81 43.22 1.83
C HIS A 137 -10.96 43.25 3.35
N ASN A 138 -11.63 44.28 3.86
CA ASN A 138 -11.80 44.49 5.29
C ASN A 138 -12.63 43.37 5.94
N SER A 139 -13.58 42.78 5.22
CA SER A 139 -14.49 41.72 5.71
C SER A 139 -13.79 40.46 6.19
N TRP A 140 -12.59 40.15 5.70
CA TRP A 140 -11.79 39.00 6.16
C TRP A 140 -10.54 39.42 6.95
N GLY A 141 -10.46 40.68 7.40
CA GLY A 141 -9.43 41.15 8.33
C GLY A 141 -8.22 41.84 7.71
N SER A 142 -8.23 42.14 6.40
CA SER A 142 -7.18 42.98 5.80
C SER A 142 -7.34 44.44 6.25
N SER A 143 -6.21 45.15 6.37
CA SER A 143 -6.20 46.57 6.74
C SER A 143 -6.74 47.50 5.64
N THR A 144 -6.66 47.06 4.39
CA THR A 144 -7.18 47.79 3.23
C THR A 144 -8.06 46.91 2.36
N THR A 145 -8.90 47.54 1.53
CA THR A 145 -9.69 46.88 0.50
C THR A 145 -9.20 47.30 -0.87
N ASN A 146 -8.78 46.35 -1.70
CA ASN A 146 -8.38 46.59 -3.08
C ASN A 146 -9.48 46.18 -4.06
N THR A 147 -9.35 46.58 -5.32
CA THR A 147 -10.34 46.29 -6.39
C THR A 147 -10.58 44.79 -6.55
N TYR A 148 -9.54 43.97 -6.43
CA TYR A 148 -9.64 42.51 -6.51
C TYR A 148 -10.40 41.90 -5.32
N GLY A 149 -10.26 42.45 -4.12
CA GLY A 149 -11.04 42.06 -2.95
C GLY A 149 -12.53 42.36 -3.14
N VAL A 150 -12.87 43.49 -3.77
CA VAL A 150 -14.26 43.80 -4.14
C VAL A 150 -14.79 42.79 -5.17
N SER A 151 -14.05 42.53 -6.25
CA SER A 151 -14.44 41.54 -7.26
C SER A 151 -14.60 40.13 -6.68
N LEU A 152 -13.71 39.72 -5.78
CA LEU A 152 -13.82 38.45 -5.08
C LEU A 152 -15.07 38.42 -4.19
N MET A 153 -15.36 39.49 -3.45
CA MET A 153 -16.56 39.59 -2.62
C MET A 153 -17.84 39.51 -3.46
N GLU A 154 -17.89 40.17 -4.61
CA GLU A 154 -19.01 40.08 -5.56
C GLU A 154 -19.22 38.65 -6.07
N LEU A 155 -18.13 37.94 -6.41
CA LEU A 155 -18.16 36.54 -6.82
C LEU A 155 -18.61 35.61 -5.69
N LEU A 156 -18.18 35.86 -4.45
CA LEU A 156 -18.68 35.10 -3.29
C LEU A 156 -20.18 35.31 -3.10
N ASN A 157 -20.66 36.54 -3.25
CA ASN A 157 -22.08 36.87 -3.13
C ASN A 157 -22.92 36.24 -4.25
N SER A 158 -22.46 36.25 -5.50
CA SER A 158 -23.20 35.66 -6.64
C SER A 158 -23.44 34.16 -6.48
N HIS A 159 -22.47 33.45 -5.88
CA HIS A 159 -22.57 32.01 -5.62
C HIS A 159 -23.12 31.64 -4.25
N ASN A 160 -23.52 32.64 -3.44
CA ASN A 160 -23.92 32.48 -2.04
C ASN A 160 -22.88 31.69 -1.22
N LEU A 161 -21.61 32.07 -1.30
CA LEU A 161 -20.52 31.43 -0.56
C LEU A 161 -20.19 32.18 0.73
N CYS A 162 -19.72 31.45 1.73
CA CYS A 162 -19.34 32.00 3.02
C CYS A 162 -17.83 31.81 3.24
N PHE A 163 -17.12 32.86 3.65
CA PHE A 163 -15.76 32.71 4.17
C PHE A 163 -15.79 32.36 5.66
N LEU A 164 -14.83 31.56 6.11
CA LEU A 164 -14.71 31.07 7.49
C LEU A 164 -13.73 31.86 8.35
N ASN A 165 -12.96 32.76 7.72
CA ASN A 165 -11.96 33.59 8.39
C ASN A 165 -12.62 34.47 9.47
N ASP A 166 -12.01 34.53 10.66
CA ASP A 166 -12.49 35.34 11.80
C ASP A 166 -11.82 36.73 11.89
N GLY A 167 -11.01 37.08 10.88
CA GLY A 167 -10.21 38.31 10.84
C GLY A 167 -8.80 38.18 11.44
N SER A 168 -8.44 37.02 12.00
CA SER A 168 -7.07 36.74 12.44
C SER A 168 -6.09 36.84 11.27
N VAL A 169 -4.89 37.38 11.55
CA VAL A 169 -3.81 37.48 10.57
C VAL A 169 -3.44 36.10 10.03
N THR A 170 -3.24 35.99 8.72
CA THR A 170 -2.84 34.73 8.05
C THR A 170 -1.44 34.78 7.47
N ARG A 171 -0.83 35.97 7.43
CA ARG A 171 0.56 36.19 7.02
C ARG A 171 1.30 37.08 8.02
N ARG A 172 2.55 36.73 8.31
CA ARG A 172 3.50 37.52 9.07
C ARG A 172 4.00 38.67 8.18
N THR A 173 3.77 39.89 8.59
CA THR A 173 4.22 41.10 7.89
C THR A 173 5.54 41.62 8.47
N SER A 174 6.26 42.40 7.66
CA SER A 174 7.44 43.14 8.13
C SER A 174 7.02 44.33 9.00
N PRO A 175 7.91 44.89 9.84
CA PRO A 175 7.59 45.96 10.82
C PRO A 175 6.94 47.24 10.26
N ASN A 176 6.92 47.43 8.94
CA ASN A 176 6.36 48.61 8.26
C ASN A 176 5.25 48.25 7.24
N GLU A 177 4.84 46.98 7.17
CA GLU A 177 3.84 46.50 6.21
C GLU A 177 2.50 46.29 6.94
N GLY A 178 1.42 46.84 6.40
CA GLY A 178 0.08 46.68 6.96
C GLY A 178 -0.37 45.22 6.96
N SER A 179 -1.22 44.86 7.93
CA SER A 179 -1.78 43.51 8.02
C SER A 179 -2.50 43.13 6.72
N SER A 180 -2.09 42.01 6.13
CA SER A 180 -2.70 41.40 4.95
C SER A 180 -3.18 39.99 5.28
N VAL A 181 -4.37 39.65 4.78
CA VAL A 181 -5.00 38.34 4.97
C VAL A 181 -5.26 37.71 3.61
N PRO A 182 -4.21 37.23 2.91
CA PRO A 182 -4.34 36.69 1.56
C PRO A 182 -4.93 35.27 1.52
N ASP A 183 -4.72 34.49 2.60
CA ASP A 183 -5.25 33.13 2.73
C ASP A 183 -6.71 33.11 3.18
N LEU A 184 -7.60 32.58 2.33
CA LEU A 184 -9.02 32.45 2.62
C LEU A 184 -9.46 30.99 2.64
N SER A 185 -10.36 30.68 3.56
CA SER A 185 -11.09 29.41 3.60
C SER A 185 -12.57 29.68 3.33
N ILE A 186 -13.07 29.32 2.16
CA ILE A 186 -14.42 29.61 1.69
C ILE A 186 -15.21 28.29 1.59
N CYS A 187 -16.50 28.30 1.90
CA CYS A 187 -17.36 27.12 1.84
C CYS A 187 -18.78 27.44 1.39
N THR A 188 -19.51 26.40 0.98
CA THR A 188 -20.95 26.49 0.76
C THR A 188 -21.71 26.69 2.09
N PRO A 189 -22.87 27.40 2.11
CA PRO A 189 -23.57 27.78 3.34
C PRO A 189 -23.93 26.62 4.27
N SER A 190 -24.20 25.44 3.71
CA SER A 190 -24.51 24.23 4.47
C SER A 190 -23.39 23.77 5.40
N LEU A 191 -22.15 24.22 5.17
CA LEU A 191 -20.98 23.88 5.96
C LEU A 191 -20.57 24.99 6.95
N ALA A 192 -20.93 26.24 6.66
CA ALA A 192 -20.39 27.43 7.33
C ALA A 192 -20.61 27.43 8.85
N SER A 193 -21.82 27.05 9.30
CA SER A 193 -22.16 27.04 10.74
C SER A 193 -21.55 25.86 11.51
N THR A 194 -20.99 24.87 10.82
CA THR A 194 -20.53 23.62 11.43
C THR A 194 -19.02 23.54 11.59
N ILE A 195 -18.27 24.28 10.77
CA ILE A 195 -16.81 24.24 10.75
C ILE A 195 -16.28 25.31 11.70
N SER A 196 -15.43 24.91 12.66
CA SER A 196 -14.63 25.89 13.40
C SER A 196 -13.31 26.14 12.69
N TRP A 197 -12.95 27.41 12.56
CA TRP A 197 -11.76 27.89 11.88
C TRP A 197 -10.82 28.55 12.90
N SER A 198 -9.51 28.45 12.68
CA SER A 198 -8.51 29.12 13.52
C SER A 198 -7.16 29.18 12.81
N THR A 199 -6.43 30.28 12.94
CA THR A 199 -5.03 30.38 12.55
C THR A 199 -4.11 29.71 13.58
N LEU A 200 -3.08 28.98 13.14
CA LEU A 200 -2.05 28.46 14.03
C LEU A 200 -1.05 29.53 14.47
N SER A 201 -0.54 29.42 15.70
CA SER A 201 0.39 30.38 16.33
C SER A 201 1.83 30.40 15.80
N SER A 202 2.13 29.72 14.70
CA SER A 202 3.47 29.71 14.12
C SER A 202 3.40 29.53 12.61
N SER A 203 4.29 30.20 11.88
CA SER A 203 4.37 30.14 10.41
C SER A 203 5.10 28.90 9.89
N TYR A 204 5.76 28.15 10.78
CA TYR A 204 6.48 26.92 10.44
C TYR A 204 7.50 27.06 9.27
N GLY A 205 8.08 28.24 9.11
CA GLY A 205 9.16 28.49 8.13
C GLY A 205 8.68 29.12 6.84
N SER A 206 7.38 29.37 6.74
CA SER A 206 6.79 30.29 5.77
C SER A 206 6.71 31.71 6.37
N ASP A 207 6.26 32.65 5.58
CA ASP A 207 5.66 33.90 6.01
C ASP A 207 4.15 33.75 6.27
N HIS A 208 3.53 32.66 5.82
CA HIS A 208 2.11 32.39 6.05
C HIS A 208 1.89 31.40 7.21
N PHE A 209 0.84 31.64 7.99
CA PHE A 209 0.41 30.78 9.08
C PHE A 209 -0.51 29.67 8.56
N PRO A 210 -0.32 28.39 8.97
CA PRO A 210 -1.28 27.35 8.62
C PRO A 210 -2.63 27.61 9.27
N LEU A 211 -3.71 27.33 8.53
CA LEU A 211 -5.08 27.47 8.96
C LEU A 211 -5.66 26.10 9.30
N LEU A 212 -6.36 26.01 10.41
CA LEU A 212 -6.93 24.76 10.93
C LEU A 212 -8.45 24.82 10.93
N LEU A 213 -9.05 23.93 10.14
CA LEU A 213 -10.49 23.72 10.08
C LEU A 213 -10.85 22.46 10.88
N ARG A 214 -11.80 22.55 11.80
CA ARG A 214 -12.33 21.40 12.55
C ARG A 214 -13.79 21.18 12.21
N PHE A 215 -14.13 19.94 11.93
CA PHE A 215 -15.46 19.52 11.50
C PHE A 215 -16.21 18.85 12.67
N PRO A 216 -17.55 18.87 12.69
CA PRO A 216 -18.32 18.27 13.78
C PRO A 216 -18.33 16.73 13.70
N PHE A 217 -18.02 16.15 12.54
CA PHE A 217 -18.05 14.72 12.33
C PHE A 217 -16.73 14.04 12.72
N HIS A 218 -16.83 12.75 13.04
CA HIS A 218 -15.70 11.88 13.23
C HIS A 218 -15.42 11.11 11.95
N ILE A 219 -14.15 10.98 11.61
CA ILE A 219 -13.74 10.12 10.50
C ILE A 219 -13.64 8.70 11.03
N ASN A 220 -14.63 7.90 10.69
CA ASN A 220 -14.57 6.46 10.86
C ASN A 220 -13.69 5.90 9.76
N PHE A 221 -12.45 5.54 10.11
CA PHE A 221 -11.61 4.73 9.25
C PHE A 221 -12.28 3.35 9.13
N THR A 222 -13.12 3.15 8.12
CA THR A 222 -13.56 1.81 7.73
C THR A 222 -12.32 1.11 7.18
N PHE A 223 -11.59 0.43 8.06
CA PHE A 223 -10.63 -0.56 7.63
C PHE A 223 -11.43 -1.63 6.89
N ARG A 224 -11.53 -1.54 5.56
CA ARG A 224 -11.84 -2.74 4.79
C ARG A 224 -10.77 -3.75 5.20
N HIS A 225 -11.20 -4.83 5.83
CA HIS A 225 -10.30 -5.86 6.33
C HIS A 225 -9.46 -6.32 5.16
N SER A 226 -8.20 -5.92 5.18
CA SER A 226 -7.17 -6.55 4.36
C SER A 226 -7.20 -8.04 4.73
N PRO A 227 -6.95 -8.97 3.79
CA PRO A 227 -6.78 -10.41 4.08
C PRO A 227 -5.45 -10.67 4.83
N ARG A 228 -5.18 -9.85 5.84
CA ARG A 228 -4.04 -9.92 6.72
C ARG A 228 -4.43 -10.81 7.88
N LEU A 229 -3.51 -11.69 8.23
CA LEU A 229 -3.46 -12.37 9.52
C LEU A 229 -3.97 -11.42 10.63
N LYS A 230 -5.13 -11.78 11.21
CA LYS A 230 -5.91 -10.96 12.16
C LYS A 230 -5.19 -10.81 13.50
N HIS A 231 -4.43 -11.83 13.89
CA HIS A 231 -3.78 -11.94 15.19
C HIS A 231 -2.37 -11.32 15.20
N ARG A 232 -1.98 -10.73 16.33
CA ARG A 232 -0.59 -10.33 16.61
C ARG A 232 0.18 -11.55 17.10
N LEU A 233 1.09 -12.04 16.27
CA LEU A 233 1.93 -13.20 16.61
C LEU A 233 3.32 -12.84 17.12
N ASN A 234 3.60 -11.53 17.28
CA ASN A 234 4.84 -11.09 17.91
C ASN A 234 4.76 -11.44 19.40
N ASN A 235 5.62 -12.36 19.86
CA ASN A 235 5.59 -12.95 21.20
C ASN A 235 4.31 -13.75 21.48
N ALA A 236 3.80 -14.48 20.48
CA ALA A 236 2.66 -15.38 20.66
C ALA A 236 2.96 -16.47 21.70
N ASP A 237 1.97 -16.74 22.56
CA ASP A 237 1.97 -17.86 23.49
C ASP A 237 1.55 -19.15 22.76
N TRP A 238 2.54 -19.80 22.15
CA TRP A 238 2.34 -21.02 21.38
C TRP A 238 2.04 -22.24 22.25
N ASP A 239 2.51 -22.27 23.49
CA ASP A 239 2.28 -23.38 24.41
C ASP A 239 0.80 -23.44 24.83
N THR A 240 0.20 -22.29 25.16
CA THR A 240 -1.24 -22.20 25.43
C THR A 240 -2.06 -22.51 24.17
N PHE A 241 -1.63 -22.05 23.00
CA PHE A 241 -2.30 -22.36 21.73
C PHE A 241 -2.33 -23.87 21.46
N LYS A 242 -1.18 -24.54 21.57
CA LYS A 242 -1.03 -25.99 21.40
C LYS A 242 -1.91 -26.75 22.39
N SER A 243 -1.80 -26.44 23.68
CA SER A 243 -2.53 -27.14 24.74
C SER A 243 -4.05 -27.05 24.57
N ARG A 244 -4.56 -25.88 24.18
CA ARG A 244 -6.00 -25.67 23.93
C ARG A 244 -6.52 -26.38 22.70
N ILE A 245 -5.70 -26.53 21.65
CA ILE A 245 -6.04 -27.33 20.48
C ILE A 245 -6.12 -28.80 20.86
N GLU A 246 -5.11 -29.32 21.57
CA GLU A 246 -5.06 -30.72 22.01
C GLU A 246 -6.27 -31.07 22.90
N GLN A 247 -6.63 -30.20 23.85
CA GLN A 247 -7.83 -30.37 24.69
C GLN A 247 -9.13 -30.49 23.90
N LYS A 248 -9.23 -29.83 22.74
CA LYS A 248 -10.43 -29.81 21.90
C LYS A 248 -10.36 -30.80 20.74
N MET A 249 -9.28 -31.57 20.61
CA MET A 249 -9.06 -32.49 19.51
C MET A 249 -10.16 -33.57 19.45
N THR A 250 -10.67 -34.00 20.60
CA THR A 250 -11.78 -34.97 20.73
C THR A 250 -13.09 -34.49 20.10
N SER A 251 -13.26 -33.18 19.85
CA SER A 251 -14.42 -32.62 19.17
C SER A 251 -14.36 -32.72 17.65
N LEU A 252 -13.21 -33.07 17.08
CA LEU A 252 -13.04 -33.20 15.64
C LEU A 252 -13.70 -34.48 15.12
N PRO A 253 -14.39 -34.42 13.96
CA PRO A 253 -15.00 -35.60 13.36
C PRO A 253 -13.96 -36.61 12.90
N ASN A 254 -14.32 -37.89 12.93
CA ASN A 254 -13.46 -38.95 12.39
C ASN A 254 -13.32 -38.83 10.87
N ILE A 255 -12.08 -38.95 10.40
CA ILE A 255 -11.75 -38.87 8.98
C ILE A 255 -12.06 -40.22 8.32
N SER A 256 -12.96 -40.18 7.33
CA SER A 256 -13.37 -41.29 6.48
C SER A 256 -13.67 -40.79 5.06
N HIS A 257 -13.83 -41.70 4.11
CA HIS A 257 -14.18 -41.35 2.73
C HIS A 257 -15.50 -40.58 2.69
N GLY A 258 -15.52 -39.38 2.11
CA GLY A 258 -16.68 -38.50 2.02
C GLY A 258 -16.83 -37.49 3.17
N SER A 259 -16.06 -37.62 4.26
CA SER A 259 -16.08 -36.67 5.38
C SER A 259 -14.99 -35.59 5.29
N GLU A 260 -14.15 -35.59 4.25
CA GLU A 260 -12.93 -34.77 4.17
C GLU A 260 -13.23 -33.27 4.22
N SER A 261 -14.28 -32.82 3.52
CA SER A 261 -14.69 -31.41 3.54
C SER A 261 -15.17 -30.98 4.93
N ILE A 262 -15.91 -31.84 5.64
CA ILE A 262 -16.43 -31.55 6.98
C ILE A 262 -15.26 -31.50 7.98
N CYS A 263 -14.32 -32.45 7.88
CA CYS A 263 -13.13 -32.49 8.73
C CYS A 263 -12.23 -31.27 8.50
N ALA A 264 -12.01 -30.87 7.25
CA ALA A 264 -11.23 -29.69 6.91
C ALA A 264 -11.85 -28.39 7.46
N ASP A 265 -13.17 -28.25 7.35
CA ASP A 265 -13.90 -27.10 7.87
C ASP A 265 -13.91 -27.07 9.41
N ALA A 266 -14.07 -28.23 10.06
CA ALA A 266 -14.00 -28.35 11.52
C ALA A 266 -12.61 -27.96 12.05
N LEU A 267 -11.55 -28.44 11.39
CA LEU A 267 -10.17 -28.10 11.74
C LEU A 267 -9.89 -26.60 11.59
N THR A 268 -10.35 -26.01 10.48
CA THR A 268 -10.23 -24.57 10.21
C THR A 268 -10.93 -23.75 11.29
N LYS A 269 -12.17 -24.13 11.66
CA LYS A 269 -12.94 -23.47 12.73
C LYS A 269 -12.24 -23.57 14.08
N LEU A 270 -11.70 -24.75 14.42
CA LEU A 270 -10.97 -24.96 15.67
C LEU A 270 -9.76 -24.05 15.78
N PHE A 271 -8.95 -23.95 14.71
CA PHE A 271 -7.78 -23.06 14.69
C PHE A 271 -8.15 -21.60 14.90
N ILE A 272 -9.20 -21.12 14.23
CA ILE A 272 -9.66 -19.73 14.37
C ILE A 272 -10.21 -19.47 15.78
N GLU A 273 -11.03 -20.38 16.31
CA GLU A 273 -11.64 -20.22 17.63
C GLU A 273 -10.58 -20.19 18.75
N VAL A 274 -9.57 -21.06 18.69
CA VAL A 274 -8.48 -21.07 19.67
C VAL A 274 -7.60 -19.83 19.48
N ALA A 275 -7.25 -19.47 18.25
CA ALA A 275 -6.45 -18.29 17.99
C ALA A 275 -7.12 -16.99 18.47
N ASP A 276 -8.42 -16.82 18.26
CA ASP A 276 -9.19 -15.66 18.74
C ASP A 276 -9.22 -15.56 20.27
N LYS A 277 -9.11 -16.68 20.99
CA LYS A 277 -9.06 -16.73 22.46
C LYS A 277 -7.65 -16.61 23.04
N THR A 278 -6.62 -16.94 22.27
CA THR A 278 -5.22 -16.97 22.74
C THR A 278 -4.45 -15.72 22.33
N PHE A 279 -4.68 -15.20 21.13
CA PHE A 279 -3.86 -14.12 20.58
C PHE A 279 -4.62 -12.80 20.51
N PRO A 280 -3.98 -11.68 20.92
CA PRO A 280 -4.59 -10.37 20.76
C PRO A 280 -4.74 -10.03 19.27
N LEU A 281 -5.85 -9.37 18.93
CA LEU A 281 -6.07 -8.89 17.58
C LEU A 281 -5.03 -7.82 17.23
N LYS A 282 -4.64 -7.75 15.96
CA LYS A 282 -3.94 -6.58 15.44
C LYS A 282 -4.89 -5.40 15.56
N ASN A 283 -4.48 -4.40 16.36
CA ASN A 283 -5.07 -3.07 16.25
C ASN A 283 -5.03 -2.70 14.76
N GLY A 284 -6.18 -2.35 14.18
CA GLY A 284 -6.20 -1.76 12.85
C GLY A 284 -5.14 -0.69 12.84
N ALA A 285 -4.19 -0.77 11.90
CA ALA A 285 -3.08 0.16 11.87
C ALA A 285 -3.66 1.55 11.61
N LEU A 286 -4.00 2.29 12.67
CA LEU A 286 -4.00 3.75 12.64
C LEU A 286 -2.61 4.05 12.13
N GLY A 287 -2.50 4.43 10.86
CA GLY A 287 -1.25 4.53 10.14
C GLY A 287 -0.24 5.24 11.01
N PHE A 288 0.58 4.47 11.72
CA PHE A 288 1.63 5.03 12.54
C PHE A 288 2.62 5.50 11.51
N ILE A 289 2.64 6.81 11.31
CA ILE A 289 3.65 7.46 10.50
C ILE A 289 4.88 7.43 11.40
N PRO A 290 5.85 6.53 11.15
CA PRO A 290 7.05 6.55 11.96
C PRO A 290 7.71 7.90 11.76
N SER A 291 8.12 8.55 12.86
CA SER A 291 8.97 9.72 12.78
C SER A 291 10.17 9.41 11.88
N PRO A 292 10.62 10.40 11.07
CA PRO A 292 11.80 10.23 10.26
C PRO A 292 12.97 9.72 11.12
N PRO A 293 13.85 8.85 10.60
CA PRO A 293 14.92 8.25 11.42
C PRO A 293 15.92 9.27 12.00
N TRP A 294 15.96 10.47 11.43
CA TRP A 294 16.82 11.58 11.82
C TRP A 294 16.17 12.54 12.83
N TRP A 295 14.90 12.33 13.19
CA TRP A 295 14.20 13.22 14.10
C TRP A 295 14.41 12.81 15.56
N ASP A 296 14.94 13.73 16.36
CA ASP A 296 15.25 13.52 17.77
C ASP A 296 14.62 14.61 18.68
N GLN A 297 15.05 14.63 19.94
CA GLN A 297 14.57 15.60 20.93
C GLN A 297 15.10 17.01 20.64
N GLU A 298 16.35 17.15 20.17
CA GLU A 298 16.96 18.44 19.79
C GLU A 298 16.16 19.12 18.68
N CYS A 299 15.76 18.37 17.64
CA CYS A 299 14.87 18.85 16.58
C CYS A 299 13.54 19.38 17.13
N SER A 300 12.98 18.68 18.12
CA SER A 300 11.69 19.04 18.72
C SER A 300 11.79 20.32 19.55
N ASP A 301 12.89 20.50 20.28
CA ASP A 301 13.11 21.67 21.12
C ASP A 301 13.49 22.91 20.28
N ALA A 302 14.21 22.74 19.16
CA ALA A 302 14.44 23.81 18.20
C ALA A 302 13.13 24.39 17.64
N ILE A 303 12.14 23.55 17.32
CA ILE A 303 10.80 24.01 16.90
C ILE A 303 10.08 24.78 18.00
N LYS A 304 10.18 24.33 19.26
CA LYS A 304 9.56 25.04 20.39
C LYS A 304 10.18 26.42 20.59
N LYS A 305 11.51 26.52 20.57
CA LYS A 305 12.24 27.78 20.67
C LYS A 305 11.86 28.74 19.54
N ARG A 306 11.85 28.25 18.30
CA ARG A 306 11.42 29.01 17.12
C ARG A 306 10.01 29.56 17.28
N LYS A 307 9.08 28.74 17.79
CA LYS A 307 7.70 29.16 18.07
C LYS A 307 7.63 30.24 19.15
N GLN A 308 8.41 30.14 20.22
CA GLN A 308 8.42 31.13 21.30
C GLN A 308 8.87 32.50 20.80
N VAL A 309 9.97 32.54 20.03
CA VAL A 309 10.50 33.80 19.46
C VAL A 309 9.52 34.39 18.43
N GLU A 310 8.85 33.55 17.64
CA GLU A 310 7.82 34.02 16.71
C GLU A 310 6.59 34.61 17.41
N LEU A 311 6.15 34.02 18.53
CA LEU A 311 5.08 34.59 19.35
C LEU A 311 5.47 35.97 19.90
N GLN A 312 6.69 36.11 20.42
CA GLN A 312 7.20 37.39 20.90
C GLN A 312 7.24 38.47 19.81
N TYR A 313 7.60 38.10 18.58
CA TYR A 313 7.56 39.02 17.45
C TYR A 313 6.13 39.41 17.05
N CYS A 314 5.19 38.46 17.07
CA CYS A 314 3.79 38.76 16.76
C CYS A 314 3.15 39.67 17.83
N GLU A 315 3.59 39.58 19.08
CA GLU A 315 3.16 40.46 20.17
C GLU A 315 3.82 41.84 20.06
N ASN A 316 5.12 41.89 19.74
CA ASN A 316 5.92 43.12 19.65
C ASN A 316 6.74 43.15 18.35
N CYS A 317 6.18 43.79 17.32
CA CYS A 317 6.72 43.82 15.96
C CYS A 317 7.89 44.82 15.79
N THR A 318 9.01 44.58 16.48
CA THR A 318 10.24 45.40 16.40
C THR A 318 11.26 44.80 15.42
N SER A 319 12.19 45.61 14.90
CA SER A 319 13.28 45.13 14.04
C SER A 319 14.17 44.10 14.76
N GLU A 320 14.43 44.31 16.06
CA GLU A 320 15.24 43.39 16.87
C GLU A 320 14.56 42.02 17.01
N ASN A 321 13.25 41.99 17.28
CA ASN A 321 12.49 40.73 17.36
C ASN A 321 12.43 40.03 15.99
N PHE A 322 12.38 40.78 14.89
CA PHE A 322 12.44 40.22 13.53
C PHE A 322 13.77 39.50 13.26
N ASP A 323 14.89 40.07 13.70
CA ASP A 323 16.21 39.47 13.57
C ASP A 323 16.32 38.19 14.42
N LEU A 324 15.82 38.20 15.66
CA LEU A 324 15.76 37.02 16.53
C LEU A 324 14.95 35.88 15.90
N VAL A 325 13.79 36.19 15.32
CA VAL A 325 12.98 35.21 14.58
C VAL A 325 13.79 34.64 13.42
N THR A 326 14.36 35.51 12.59
CA THR A 326 15.14 35.13 11.41
C THR A 326 16.30 34.20 11.77
N ASP A 327 17.04 34.50 12.84
CA ASP A 327 18.16 33.69 13.30
C ASP A 327 17.72 32.36 13.91
N ALA A 328 16.60 32.32 14.66
CA ALA A 328 16.02 31.08 15.14
C ALA A 328 15.59 30.15 13.98
N PHE A 329 15.03 30.72 12.91
CA PHE A 329 14.67 29.99 11.69
C PHE A 329 15.89 29.44 10.94
N LYS A 330 16.96 30.24 10.80
CA LYS A 330 18.24 29.81 10.20
C LYS A 330 18.87 28.68 11.02
N ALA A 331 18.99 28.85 12.34
CA ALA A 331 19.60 27.86 13.24
C ALA A 331 18.85 26.51 13.18
N THR A 332 17.51 26.54 13.21
CA THR A 332 16.67 25.34 13.10
C THR A 332 16.87 24.64 11.74
N SER A 333 16.97 25.41 10.65
CA SER A 333 17.19 24.86 9.31
C SER A 333 18.56 24.17 9.17
N LEU A 334 19.60 24.76 9.77
CA LEU A 334 20.94 24.18 9.81
C LEU A 334 20.96 22.88 10.63
N LEU A 335 20.31 22.87 11.79
CA LEU A 335 20.15 21.68 12.63
C LEU A 335 19.51 20.52 11.84
N PHE A 336 18.38 20.78 11.17
CA PHE A 336 17.71 19.74 10.36
C PHE A 336 18.59 19.22 9.23
N LYS A 337 19.43 20.06 8.62
CA LYS A 337 20.36 19.64 7.57
C LYS A 337 21.46 18.73 8.14
N ARG A 338 22.00 19.08 9.31
CA ARG A 338 22.98 18.28 10.05
C ARG A 338 22.43 16.90 10.40
N GLU A 339 21.31 16.86 11.14
CA GLU A 339 20.72 15.60 11.63
C GLU A 339 20.31 14.65 10.48
N LYS A 340 19.75 15.19 9.39
CA LYS A 340 19.44 14.39 8.19
C LYS A 340 20.69 13.73 7.60
N THR A 341 21.81 14.46 7.58
CA THR A 341 23.07 13.98 7.00
C THR A 341 23.73 12.95 7.90
N ASP A 342 23.82 13.22 9.20
CA ASP A 342 24.53 12.37 10.15
C ASP A 342 23.77 11.07 10.44
N SER A 343 22.45 11.14 10.51
CA SER A 343 21.60 9.93 10.58
C SER A 343 21.72 9.07 9.33
N TRP A 344 21.80 9.69 8.14
CA TRP A 344 22.00 8.94 6.89
C TRP A 344 23.38 8.27 6.83
N LYS A 345 24.45 8.98 7.20
CA LYS A 345 25.81 8.42 7.32
C LYS A 345 25.83 7.25 8.30
N SER A 346 25.27 7.44 9.50
CA SER A 346 25.20 6.41 10.54
C SER A 346 24.45 5.17 10.05
N PHE A 347 23.34 5.36 9.31
CA PHE A 347 22.63 4.25 8.69
C PHE A 347 23.49 3.53 7.65
N CYS A 348 24.15 4.24 6.73
CA CYS A 348 25.03 3.64 5.74
C CYS A 348 26.18 2.84 6.38
N LEU A 349 26.79 3.36 7.45
CA LEU A 349 27.84 2.69 8.21
C LEU A 349 27.34 1.44 8.95
N SER A 350 26.05 1.37 9.29
CA SER A 350 25.44 0.20 9.94
C SER A 350 25.16 -0.98 8.99
N ILE A 351 25.29 -0.79 7.68
CA ILE A 351 24.98 -1.85 6.70
C ILE A 351 26.16 -2.82 6.61
N SER A 352 25.94 -4.08 7.03
CA SER A 352 26.87 -5.19 6.84
C SER A 352 26.28 -6.29 5.94
N PRO A 353 27.10 -7.21 5.39
CA PRO A 353 26.62 -8.30 4.54
C PRO A 353 25.54 -9.19 5.18
N ASN A 354 25.50 -9.24 6.52
CA ASN A 354 24.54 -10.04 7.29
C ASN A 354 23.18 -9.35 7.49
N VAL A 355 23.05 -8.06 7.13
CA VAL A 355 21.79 -7.33 7.30
C VAL A 355 20.77 -7.79 6.26
N ARG A 356 19.60 -8.24 6.74
CA ARG A 356 18.48 -8.62 5.87
C ARG A 356 18.08 -7.45 4.96
N PRO A 357 18.01 -7.61 3.62
CA PRO A 357 17.67 -6.53 2.71
C PRO A 357 16.32 -5.85 2.99
N SER A 358 15.37 -6.56 3.61
CA SER A 358 14.09 -5.97 4.04
C SER A 358 14.25 -4.83 5.04
N VAL A 359 15.24 -4.93 5.94
CA VAL A 359 15.56 -3.89 6.93
C VAL A 359 16.16 -2.67 6.23
N VAL A 360 17.10 -2.89 5.29
CA VAL A 360 17.72 -1.84 4.48
C VAL A 360 16.65 -1.07 3.70
N TRP A 361 15.80 -1.77 2.94
CA TRP A 361 14.73 -1.14 2.16
C TRP A 361 13.68 -0.44 3.03
N ARG A 362 13.39 -0.96 4.22
CA ARG A 362 12.50 -0.30 5.20
C ARG A 362 13.08 1.03 5.65
N ASN A 363 14.37 1.08 6.00
CA ASN A 363 15.02 2.32 6.43
C ASN A 363 15.17 3.32 5.28
N ILE A 364 15.56 2.89 4.07
CA ILE A 364 15.58 3.76 2.88
C ILE A 364 14.22 4.42 2.64
N ARG A 365 13.12 3.66 2.77
CA ARG A 365 11.76 4.22 2.67
C ARG A 365 11.46 5.26 3.75
N ARG A 366 11.87 5.00 5.00
CA ARG A 366 11.70 5.96 6.11
C ARG A 366 12.46 7.26 5.85
N PHE A 367 13.71 7.18 5.37
CA PHE A 367 14.50 8.36 4.99
C PHE A 367 13.91 9.14 3.81
N ARG A 368 13.38 8.44 2.81
CA ARG A 368 12.69 9.08 1.67
C ARG A 368 11.30 9.63 2.06
N CYS A 369 10.78 9.28 3.23
CA CYS A 369 9.36 9.39 3.61
C CYS A 369 8.44 8.78 2.53
N ALA A 370 8.96 7.80 1.79
CA ALA A 370 8.25 7.14 0.72
C ALA A 370 7.35 6.08 1.35
N PHE A 371 6.07 6.40 1.46
CA PHE A 371 5.05 5.38 1.60
C PHE A 371 4.73 4.82 0.22
N THR A 372 4.45 3.53 0.15
CA THR A 372 3.92 2.95 -1.08
C THR A 372 2.50 3.39 -1.25
N GLU A 373 2.23 4.19 -2.28
CA GLU A 373 0.88 4.56 -2.70
C GLU A 373 -0.01 3.32 -2.69
N THR A 374 -1.01 3.34 -1.83
CA THR A 374 -2.15 2.46 -1.97
C THR A 374 -3.12 3.27 -2.84
N SER A 375 -3.15 3.00 -4.12
CA SER A 375 -3.63 3.95 -5.13
C SER A 375 -5.17 3.99 -5.34
N GLY A 376 -6.08 4.29 -4.39
CA GLY A 376 -7.60 4.24 -4.54
C GLY A 376 -8.28 2.95 -5.13
N SER A 377 -9.44 2.45 -4.71
CA SER A 377 -10.01 1.23 -5.34
C SER A 377 -9.98 1.31 -6.88
N LEU A 378 -9.58 0.24 -7.58
CA LEU A 378 -9.59 0.25 -9.05
C LEU A 378 -11.04 0.55 -9.50
N PRO A 379 -11.24 1.41 -10.52
CA PRO A 379 -12.57 1.62 -11.10
C PRO A 379 -13.21 0.28 -11.46
N ASP A 380 -14.52 0.13 -11.25
CA ASP A 380 -15.24 -1.13 -11.47
C ASP A 380 -15.08 -1.65 -12.91
N SER A 381 -14.96 -0.75 -13.89
CA SER A 381 -14.66 -1.10 -15.29
C SER A 381 -13.29 -1.78 -15.46
N LEU A 382 -12.26 -1.27 -14.80
CA LEU A 382 -10.90 -1.82 -14.84
C LEU A 382 -10.82 -3.14 -14.07
N THR A 383 -11.58 -3.24 -12.99
CA THR A 383 -11.80 -4.46 -12.19
C THR A 383 -12.40 -5.58 -13.04
N ASN A 384 -13.47 -5.31 -13.78
CA ASN A 384 -14.13 -6.31 -14.63
C ASN A 384 -13.19 -6.77 -15.77
N GLN A 385 -12.53 -5.82 -16.47
CA GLN A 385 -11.54 -6.16 -17.50
C GLN A 385 -10.39 -7.03 -16.95
N PHE A 386 -9.97 -6.80 -15.71
CA PHE A 386 -8.95 -7.61 -15.06
C PHE A 386 -9.47 -9.02 -14.72
N LEU A 387 -10.72 -9.16 -14.27
CA LEU A 387 -11.32 -10.46 -13.94
C LEU A 387 -11.61 -11.31 -15.19
N ASP A 388 -12.13 -10.70 -16.25
CA ASP A 388 -12.42 -11.38 -17.52
C ASP A 388 -11.16 -12.03 -18.12
N ARG A 389 -10.00 -11.40 -17.92
CA ARG A 389 -8.70 -11.97 -18.32
C ARG A 389 -8.32 -13.21 -17.51
N LEU A 390 -8.62 -13.25 -16.22
CA LEU A 390 -8.18 -14.32 -15.32
C LEU A 390 -9.07 -15.56 -15.40
N ALA A 391 -10.35 -15.35 -15.64
CA ALA A 391 -11.35 -16.40 -15.74
C ALA A 391 -12.31 -16.06 -16.89
N PRO A 392 -11.95 -16.36 -18.15
CA PRO A 392 -12.87 -16.20 -19.27
C PRO A 392 -14.16 -16.99 -19.02
N THR A 393 -15.30 -16.46 -19.48
CA THR A 393 -16.65 -16.99 -19.22
C THR A 393 -16.88 -18.42 -19.72
N THR A 394 -15.98 -18.94 -20.55
CA THR A 394 -16.00 -20.32 -21.06
C THR A 394 -15.07 -21.22 -20.26
N VAL A 395 -15.65 -22.23 -19.59
CA VAL A 395 -14.89 -23.31 -18.95
C VAL A 395 -14.58 -24.37 -20.03
N PRO A 396 -13.30 -24.73 -20.26
CA PRO A 396 -12.95 -25.84 -21.16
C PRO A 396 -13.63 -27.15 -20.73
N GLU A 397 -13.77 -28.10 -21.67
CA GLU A 397 -14.40 -29.40 -21.45
C GLU A 397 -14.03 -30.07 -20.12
N THR A 398 -15.03 -30.66 -19.47
CA THR A 398 -14.85 -31.34 -18.18
C THR A 398 -13.95 -32.56 -18.39
N ILE A 399 -12.75 -32.53 -17.79
CA ILE A 399 -11.87 -33.70 -17.76
C ILE A 399 -12.53 -34.77 -16.88
N ILE A 400 -12.95 -35.89 -17.47
CA ILE A 400 -13.38 -37.07 -16.73
C ILE A 400 -12.12 -37.76 -16.23
N ILE A 401 -11.95 -37.79 -14.91
CA ILE A 401 -10.81 -38.40 -14.25
C ILE A 401 -11.19 -39.83 -13.84
N PRO A 402 -10.60 -40.89 -14.42
CA PRO A 402 -10.93 -42.26 -14.04
C PRO A 402 -10.43 -42.57 -12.62
N LEU A 403 -11.30 -43.17 -11.80
CA LEU A 403 -10.89 -43.83 -10.55
C LEU A 403 -10.13 -45.11 -10.91
N MET A 404 -8.91 -45.28 -10.40
CA MET A 404 -8.12 -46.50 -10.60
C MET A 404 -7.71 -47.10 -9.24
N PRO A 405 -7.51 -48.44 -9.18
CA PRO A 405 -7.14 -49.11 -7.95
C PRO A 405 -5.77 -48.65 -7.43
N LEU A 406 -5.70 -48.52 -6.10
CA LEU A 406 -4.56 -48.07 -5.34
C LEU A 406 -3.43 -49.10 -5.37
N ASN A 407 -2.26 -48.68 -5.86
CA ASN A 407 -1.01 -49.39 -5.56
C ASN A 407 -0.17 -48.48 -4.65
N PRO A 408 -0.17 -48.70 -3.31
CA PRO A 408 0.49 -47.85 -2.33
C PRO A 408 2.00 -48.13 -2.28
N SER A 409 2.68 -48.02 -3.42
CA SER A 409 4.12 -48.22 -3.56
C SER A 409 4.78 -47.03 -4.26
N GLY A 410 6.04 -46.77 -3.92
CA GLY A 410 6.80 -45.63 -4.43
C GLY A 410 6.13 -44.28 -4.13
N LEU A 411 5.91 -43.50 -5.18
CA LEU A 411 5.35 -42.14 -5.12
C LEU A 411 3.90 -42.06 -4.60
N ASN A 412 3.16 -43.18 -4.63
CA ASN A 412 1.78 -43.30 -4.13
C ASN A 412 1.71 -43.69 -2.65
N SER A 413 2.84 -43.89 -1.98
CA SER A 413 2.85 -44.17 -0.53
C SER A 413 2.14 -43.06 0.25
N PRO A 414 1.47 -43.33 1.38
CA PRO A 414 0.95 -42.25 2.23
C PRO A 414 2.09 -41.30 2.66
N PHE A 415 1.79 -40.01 2.79
CA PHE A 415 2.72 -39.05 3.39
C PHE A 415 3.00 -39.42 4.85
N SER A 416 4.26 -39.26 5.23
CA SER A 416 4.75 -39.56 6.58
C SER A 416 4.83 -38.32 7.47
N MET A 417 4.90 -38.54 8.78
CA MET A 417 5.15 -37.48 9.75
C MET A 417 6.50 -36.79 9.51
N TYR A 418 7.49 -37.53 9.01
CA TYR A 418 8.80 -36.97 8.68
C TYR A 418 8.72 -35.95 7.53
N GLU A 419 7.95 -36.24 6.48
CA GLU A 419 7.78 -35.32 5.34
C GLU A 419 7.12 -34.01 5.76
N ILE A 420 6.02 -34.08 6.52
CA ILE A 420 5.31 -32.86 6.96
C ILE A 420 6.15 -32.03 7.95
N LYS A 421 6.81 -32.67 8.94
CA LYS A 421 7.73 -31.98 9.87
C LYS A 421 8.94 -31.38 9.13
N GLY A 422 9.47 -32.10 8.14
CA GLY A 422 10.55 -31.63 7.27
C GLY A 422 10.17 -30.34 6.55
N ILE A 423 8.97 -30.28 5.96
CA ILE A 423 8.46 -29.05 5.32
C ILE A 423 8.28 -27.94 6.37
N LEU A 424 7.60 -28.23 7.49
CA LEU A 424 7.27 -27.26 8.52
C LEU A 424 8.50 -26.60 9.16
N SER A 425 9.65 -27.28 9.19
CA SER A 425 10.92 -26.73 9.70
C SER A 425 11.57 -25.70 8.76
N SER A 426 11.23 -25.74 7.47
CA SER A 426 11.83 -24.87 6.44
C SER A 426 10.96 -23.68 6.05
N VAL A 427 9.65 -23.74 6.31
CA VAL A 427 8.70 -22.71 5.89
C VAL A 427 8.68 -21.54 6.87
N ILE A 428 8.47 -20.35 6.32
CA ILE A 428 8.21 -19.11 7.06
C ILE A 428 6.80 -18.63 6.77
N ASP A 429 6.23 -17.85 7.69
CA ASP A 429 4.88 -17.33 7.52
C ASP A 429 4.70 -16.59 6.19
N SER A 430 3.64 -16.99 5.49
CA SER A 430 3.17 -16.36 4.26
C SER A 430 1.85 -15.63 4.49
N ALA A 431 1.47 -14.78 3.54
CA ALA A 431 0.14 -14.19 3.60
C ALA A 431 -0.93 -15.31 3.55
N PRO A 432 -1.86 -15.38 4.52
CA PRO A 432 -2.85 -16.44 4.60
C PRO A 432 -3.92 -16.29 3.51
N GLY A 433 -4.75 -17.33 3.35
CA GLY A 433 -5.93 -17.28 2.48
C GLY A 433 -7.07 -16.48 3.11
N ASP A 434 -8.29 -16.71 2.62
CA ASP A 434 -9.54 -16.18 3.20
C ASP A 434 -9.81 -16.71 4.62
N ASP A 435 -9.23 -17.86 4.96
CA ASP A 435 -9.25 -18.46 6.30
C ASP A 435 -8.40 -17.72 7.36
N GLY A 436 -7.46 -16.88 6.95
CA GLY A 436 -6.57 -16.16 7.86
C GLY A 436 -5.53 -17.02 8.59
N ILE A 437 -5.35 -18.29 8.22
CA ILE A 437 -4.46 -19.25 8.90
C ILE A 437 -3.02 -19.14 8.36
N PRO A 438 -2.00 -18.82 9.20
CA PRO A 438 -0.59 -18.79 8.82
C PRO A 438 0.10 -20.16 9.01
N TYR A 439 1.34 -20.31 8.49
CA TYR A 439 2.14 -21.54 8.69
C TYR A 439 2.46 -21.77 10.17
N SER A 440 2.69 -20.70 10.92
CA SER A 440 3.01 -20.74 12.34
C SER A 440 1.94 -21.43 13.19
N PHE A 441 0.66 -21.40 12.79
CA PHE A 441 -0.38 -22.18 13.49
C PHE A 441 -0.13 -23.67 13.38
N ILE A 442 0.39 -24.12 12.23
CA ILE A 442 0.60 -25.54 11.94
C ILE A 442 1.97 -26.00 12.48
N SER A 443 2.99 -25.15 12.38
CA SER A 443 4.34 -25.44 12.89
C SER A 443 4.40 -25.62 14.42
N HIS A 444 3.43 -25.08 15.17
CA HIS A 444 3.35 -25.19 16.63
C HIS A 444 2.24 -26.16 17.11
N LEU A 445 1.69 -26.99 16.22
CA LEU A 445 0.75 -28.04 16.64
C LEU A 445 1.46 -29.12 17.44
N GLY A 446 0.70 -29.77 18.31
CA GLY A 446 1.11 -31.04 18.91
C GLY A 446 1.06 -32.20 17.93
N ASP A 447 1.83 -33.25 18.23
CA ASP A 447 1.95 -34.43 17.37
C ASP A 447 0.59 -35.09 17.08
N GLN A 448 -0.29 -35.21 18.07
CA GLN A 448 -1.63 -35.77 17.90
C GLN A 448 -2.49 -34.98 16.89
N THR A 449 -2.41 -33.64 16.94
CA THR A 449 -3.17 -32.80 16.00
C THR A 449 -2.55 -32.84 14.60
N LEU A 450 -1.22 -32.89 14.54
CA LEU A 450 -0.51 -33.02 13.28
C LEU A 450 -0.76 -34.38 12.62
N GLU A 451 -0.93 -35.45 13.40
CA GLU A 451 -1.35 -36.77 12.93
C GLU A 451 -2.76 -36.74 12.35
N TYR A 452 -3.71 -36.06 13.01
CA TYR A 452 -5.05 -35.86 12.46
C TYR A 452 -5.00 -35.12 11.12
N PHE A 453 -4.21 -34.04 11.04
CA PHE A 453 -4.04 -33.31 9.80
C PHE A 453 -3.37 -34.16 8.71
N LEU A 454 -2.34 -34.94 9.05
CA LEU A 454 -1.69 -35.88 8.12
C LEU A 454 -2.66 -36.95 7.60
N LYS A 455 -3.50 -37.51 8.47
CA LYS A 455 -4.56 -38.46 8.09
C LYS A 455 -5.55 -37.82 7.11
N LEU A 456 -5.90 -36.55 7.32
CA LEU A 456 -6.77 -35.80 6.42
C LEU A 456 -6.08 -35.63 5.05
N ILE A 457 -4.83 -35.18 5.00
CA ILE A 457 -4.07 -35.04 3.74
C ILE A 457 -4.00 -36.36 2.99
N ASN A 458 -3.65 -37.45 3.67
CA ASN A 458 -3.56 -38.77 3.05
C ASN A 458 -4.92 -39.22 2.49
N THR A 459 -6.02 -38.97 3.21
CA THR A 459 -7.37 -39.27 2.71
C THR A 459 -7.70 -38.45 1.46
N LEU A 460 -7.38 -37.16 1.46
CA LEU A 460 -7.57 -36.27 0.31
C LEU A 460 -6.77 -36.72 -0.92
N MET A 461 -5.55 -37.21 -0.72
CA MET A 461 -4.74 -37.76 -1.81
C MET A 461 -5.38 -39.02 -2.40
N LEU A 462 -5.92 -39.89 -1.55
CA LEU A 462 -6.53 -41.16 -1.96
C LEU A 462 -7.81 -40.92 -2.76
N THR A 463 -8.65 -39.99 -2.30
CA THR A 463 -9.97 -39.74 -2.92
C THR A 463 -9.91 -38.69 -4.03
N GLY A 464 -8.86 -37.87 -4.07
CA GLY A 464 -8.76 -36.70 -4.95
C GLY A 464 -9.76 -35.59 -4.64
N SER A 465 -10.51 -35.70 -3.53
CA SER A 465 -11.64 -34.83 -3.17
C SER A 465 -11.18 -33.59 -2.40
N ILE A 466 -10.72 -32.56 -3.11
CA ILE A 466 -10.26 -31.31 -2.46
C ILE A 466 -11.44 -30.55 -1.83
N PRO A 467 -11.38 -30.15 -0.54
CA PRO A 467 -12.43 -29.39 0.11
C PRO A 467 -12.75 -28.09 -0.65
N PRO A 468 -14.02 -27.73 -0.89
CA PRO A 468 -14.37 -26.53 -1.64
C PRO A 468 -13.73 -25.24 -1.09
N ARG A 469 -13.68 -25.06 0.24
CA ARG A 469 -13.06 -23.88 0.86
C ARG A 469 -11.56 -23.78 0.57
N TRP A 470 -10.88 -24.89 0.40
CA TRP A 470 -9.44 -24.90 0.07
C TRP A 470 -9.17 -24.48 -1.38
N LYS A 471 -10.19 -24.51 -2.24
CA LYS A 471 -10.13 -23.99 -3.62
C LYS A 471 -10.39 -22.48 -3.70
N ASN A 472 -10.88 -21.86 -2.63
CA ASN A 472 -11.07 -20.42 -2.57
C ASN A 472 -9.72 -19.71 -2.60
N GLN A 473 -9.61 -18.68 -3.43
CA GLN A 473 -8.43 -17.84 -3.49
C GLN A 473 -8.81 -16.36 -3.47
N ILE A 474 -8.03 -15.58 -2.73
CA ILE A 474 -8.11 -14.12 -2.79
C ILE A 474 -7.14 -13.63 -3.85
N ILE A 475 -7.66 -12.96 -4.88
CA ILE A 475 -6.84 -12.37 -5.93
C ILE A 475 -6.46 -10.93 -5.56
N ILE A 476 -5.16 -10.65 -5.53
CA ILE A 476 -4.60 -9.34 -5.26
C ILE A 476 -3.89 -8.83 -6.52
N PRO A 477 -4.38 -7.76 -7.16
CA PRO A 477 -3.67 -7.14 -8.28
C PRO A 477 -2.47 -6.34 -7.77
N ILE A 478 -1.27 -6.70 -8.22
CA ILE A 478 -0.02 -5.95 -7.95
C ILE A 478 0.43 -5.24 -9.22
N LEU A 479 0.54 -3.91 -9.15
CA LEU A 479 1.02 -3.10 -10.28
C LEU A 479 2.49 -3.43 -10.60
N LYS A 480 2.78 -3.72 -11.87
CA LYS A 480 4.15 -3.87 -12.39
C LYS A 480 4.87 -2.53 -12.27
N SER A 481 6.14 -2.57 -11.85
CA SER A 481 6.97 -1.37 -11.73
C SER A 481 6.93 -0.53 -13.02
N ASN A 482 6.74 0.79 -12.87
CA ASN A 482 6.72 1.78 -13.96
C ASN A 482 5.68 1.54 -15.08
N LYS A 483 4.58 0.82 -14.81
CA LYS A 483 3.47 0.64 -15.77
C LYS A 483 2.26 1.50 -15.40
N ASN A 484 1.46 1.87 -16.41
CA ASN A 484 0.30 2.76 -16.26
C ASN A 484 -0.78 2.11 -15.37
N PRO A 485 -1.18 2.72 -14.24
CA PRO A 485 -2.24 2.21 -13.35
C PRO A 485 -3.62 2.09 -14.01
N SER A 486 -3.89 2.82 -15.10
CA SER A 486 -5.19 2.79 -15.77
C SER A 486 -5.37 1.60 -16.73
N ASN A 487 -4.35 0.74 -16.89
CA ASN A 487 -4.38 -0.39 -17.80
C ASN A 487 -4.37 -1.73 -17.03
N ALA A 488 -5.34 -2.61 -17.28
CA ALA A 488 -5.46 -3.91 -16.62
C ALA A 488 -4.20 -4.79 -16.80
N ASN A 489 -3.53 -4.67 -17.95
CA ASN A 489 -2.32 -5.43 -18.28
C ASN A 489 -1.07 -5.02 -17.46
N SER A 490 -1.15 -3.88 -16.79
CA SER A 490 -0.13 -3.40 -15.86
C SER A 490 -0.14 -4.16 -14.54
N TYR A 491 -1.18 -4.95 -14.24
CA TYR A 491 -1.29 -5.68 -12.97
C TYR A 491 -0.89 -7.15 -13.11
N ARG A 492 -0.24 -7.70 -12.07
CA ARG A 492 -0.01 -9.13 -11.87
C ARG A 492 -1.03 -9.66 -10.87
N PRO A 493 -1.77 -10.74 -11.18
CA PRO A 493 -2.62 -11.41 -10.20
C PRO A 493 -1.76 -12.18 -9.20
N ILE A 494 -1.92 -11.91 -7.91
CA ILE A 494 -1.38 -12.78 -6.84
C ILE A 494 -2.53 -13.47 -6.14
N ALA A 495 -2.55 -14.80 -6.20
CA ALA A 495 -3.55 -15.62 -5.54
C ALA A 495 -3.09 -16.01 -4.13
N LEU A 496 -3.82 -15.58 -3.09
CA LEU A 496 -3.65 -16.06 -1.74
C LEU A 496 -4.57 -17.26 -1.51
N SER A 497 -3.97 -18.43 -1.34
CA SER A 497 -4.66 -19.69 -0.98
C SER A 497 -4.47 -20.01 0.50
N SER A 498 -5.38 -20.81 1.04
CA SER A 498 -5.25 -21.42 2.37
C SER A 498 -3.87 -22.06 2.57
N VAL A 499 -3.30 -21.92 3.76
CA VAL A 499 -2.04 -22.60 4.10
C VAL A 499 -2.21 -24.12 4.14
N LEU A 500 -3.41 -24.62 4.44
CA LEU A 500 -3.71 -26.04 4.51
C LEU A 500 -3.51 -26.72 3.14
N ILE A 501 -4.06 -26.14 2.07
CA ILE A 501 -3.82 -26.66 0.70
C ILE A 501 -2.37 -26.43 0.25
N LYS A 502 -1.73 -25.31 0.63
CA LYS A 502 -0.33 -25.06 0.29
C LYS A 502 0.61 -26.11 0.89
N LEU A 503 0.32 -26.65 2.07
CA LEU A 503 1.09 -27.76 2.64
C LEU A 503 0.91 -29.05 1.84
N CYS A 504 -0.33 -29.36 1.43
CA CYS A 504 -0.59 -30.50 0.55
C CYS A 504 0.15 -30.37 -0.79
N GLU A 505 0.08 -29.17 -1.38
CA GLU A 505 0.83 -28.82 -2.59
C GLU A 505 2.34 -29.01 -2.36
N HIS A 506 2.90 -28.51 -1.25
CA HIS A 506 4.32 -28.66 -0.97
C HIS A 506 4.73 -30.13 -0.84
N LEU A 507 3.94 -30.97 -0.18
CA LEU A 507 4.20 -32.41 -0.07
C LEU A 507 4.26 -33.09 -1.45
N VAL A 508 3.28 -32.83 -2.30
CA VAL A 508 3.25 -33.34 -3.69
C VAL A 508 4.45 -32.82 -4.48
N LYS A 509 4.73 -31.52 -4.37
CA LYS A 509 5.84 -30.86 -5.05
C LYS A 509 7.19 -31.51 -4.67
N THR A 510 7.47 -31.74 -3.39
CA THR A 510 8.72 -32.35 -2.92
C THR A 510 8.92 -33.75 -3.51
N ARG A 511 7.85 -34.54 -3.59
CA ARG A 511 7.90 -35.87 -4.20
C ARG A 511 8.13 -35.83 -5.70
N LEU A 512 7.45 -34.92 -6.40
CA LEU A 512 7.64 -34.72 -7.85
C LEU A 512 9.05 -34.25 -8.18
N GLU A 513 9.60 -33.30 -7.42
CA GLU A 513 10.99 -32.85 -7.57
C GLU A 513 11.96 -34.02 -7.43
N TRP A 514 11.81 -34.83 -6.37
CA TRP A 514 12.63 -36.02 -6.19
C TRP A 514 12.50 -36.99 -7.37
N PHE A 515 11.30 -37.23 -7.87
CA PHE A 515 11.04 -38.12 -9.00
C PHE A 515 11.70 -37.64 -10.29
N VAL A 516 11.47 -36.38 -10.69
CA VAL A 516 11.98 -35.85 -11.97
C VAL A 516 13.50 -35.73 -11.97
N GLU A 517 14.10 -35.39 -10.82
CA GLU A 517 15.56 -35.31 -10.68
C GLU A 517 16.20 -36.69 -10.66
N SER A 518 15.64 -37.64 -9.90
CA SER A 518 16.19 -39.00 -9.77
C SER A 518 16.11 -39.78 -11.09
N ASN A 519 15.12 -39.48 -11.92
CA ASN A 519 14.95 -40.07 -13.25
C ASN A 519 15.53 -39.20 -14.39
N LYS A 520 16.19 -38.07 -14.07
CA LYS A 520 16.78 -37.14 -15.05
C LYS A 520 15.81 -36.71 -16.18
N LEU A 521 14.56 -36.43 -15.81
CA LEU A 521 13.50 -36.08 -16.77
C LEU A 521 13.57 -34.62 -17.23
N LEU A 522 14.31 -33.77 -16.52
CA LEU A 522 14.51 -32.36 -16.87
C LEU A 522 15.83 -32.17 -17.62
N CYS A 523 15.83 -31.28 -18.61
CA CYS A 523 17.03 -30.93 -19.36
C CYS A 523 18.05 -30.18 -18.47
N ASP A 524 19.35 -30.40 -18.72
CA ASP A 524 20.43 -29.76 -17.96
C ASP A 524 20.51 -28.24 -18.19
N SER A 525 19.94 -27.74 -19.29
CA SER A 525 19.79 -26.32 -19.60
C SER A 525 18.60 -25.65 -18.90
N GLN A 526 17.79 -26.40 -18.13
CA GLN A 526 16.70 -25.84 -17.33
C GLN A 526 17.20 -25.40 -15.95
N PHE A 527 17.40 -24.09 -15.79
CA PHE A 527 17.86 -23.47 -14.52
C PHE A 527 16.71 -22.93 -13.67
N GLY A 528 15.63 -22.48 -14.31
CA GLY A 528 14.48 -21.90 -13.62
C GLY A 528 13.79 -22.91 -12.71
N PHE A 529 13.49 -22.48 -11.47
CA PHE A 529 12.71 -23.25 -10.49
C PHE A 529 13.28 -24.64 -10.13
N ARG A 530 14.57 -24.86 -10.37
CA ARG A 530 15.27 -26.12 -10.09
C ARG A 530 16.19 -25.96 -8.89
N ARG A 531 16.12 -26.89 -7.93
CA ARG A 531 16.92 -26.82 -6.70
C ARG A 531 18.42 -26.90 -7.03
N GLY A 532 19.21 -25.99 -6.45
CA GLY A 532 20.66 -25.94 -6.67
C GLY A 532 21.08 -25.30 -8.01
N LYS A 533 20.14 -24.72 -8.76
CA LYS A 533 20.40 -23.92 -9.97
C LYS A 533 19.88 -22.50 -9.77
N SER A 534 20.51 -21.55 -10.46
CA SER A 534 20.22 -20.13 -10.36
C SER A 534 20.30 -19.45 -11.72
N THR A 535 19.76 -18.24 -11.81
CA THR A 535 19.91 -17.40 -13.01
C THR A 535 21.37 -17.01 -13.27
N MET A 536 22.23 -17.04 -12.25
CA MET A 536 23.66 -16.78 -12.44
C MET A 536 24.33 -17.91 -13.21
N ASP A 537 23.89 -19.16 -13.03
CA ASP A 537 24.43 -20.30 -13.77
C ASP A 537 24.12 -20.17 -15.26
N SER A 538 22.89 -19.80 -15.62
CA SER A 538 22.52 -19.57 -17.02
C SER A 538 23.29 -18.39 -17.64
N ILE A 539 23.52 -17.33 -16.87
CA ILE A 539 24.28 -16.16 -17.33
C ILE A 539 25.76 -16.53 -17.52
N ALA A 540 26.34 -17.29 -16.59
CA ALA A 540 27.73 -17.72 -16.67
C ALA A 540 27.98 -18.58 -17.92
N ILE A 541 27.07 -19.50 -18.25
CA ILE A 541 27.15 -20.30 -19.47
C ILE A 541 27.07 -19.41 -20.71
N PHE A 542 26.08 -18.51 -20.76
CA PHE A 542 25.92 -17.59 -21.90
C PHE A 542 27.15 -16.69 -22.11
N ILE A 543 27.73 -16.16 -21.03
CA ILE A 543 28.98 -15.38 -21.08
C ILE A 543 30.14 -16.24 -21.57
N THR A 544 30.21 -17.51 -21.14
CA THR A 544 31.24 -18.45 -21.60
C THR A 544 31.15 -18.70 -23.10
N ASP A 545 29.93 -18.90 -23.63
CA ASP A 545 29.70 -19.09 -25.07
C ASP A 545 30.16 -17.86 -25.88
N ILE A 546 29.90 -16.65 -25.37
CA ILE A 546 30.39 -15.39 -25.97
C ILE A 546 31.92 -15.37 -26.02
N PHE A 547 32.60 -15.66 -24.90
CA PHE A 547 34.05 -15.65 -24.86
C PHE A 547 34.70 -16.72 -25.74
N LEU A 548 34.11 -17.92 -25.80
CA LEU A 548 34.59 -18.99 -26.67
C LEU A 548 34.46 -18.62 -28.14
N ALA A 549 33.33 -18.04 -28.56
CA ALA A 549 33.18 -17.57 -29.93
C ALA A 549 34.18 -16.46 -30.28
N PHE A 550 34.38 -15.48 -29.39
CA PHE A 550 35.38 -14.42 -29.60
C PHE A 550 36.80 -14.99 -29.74
N SER A 551 37.18 -15.99 -28.94
CA SER A 551 38.50 -16.65 -29.08
C SER A 551 38.69 -17.39 -30.39
N ARG A 552 37.60 -17.74 -31.08
CA ARG A 552 37.60 -18.47 -32.36
C ARG A 552 37.36 -17.55 -33.56
N ASN A 553 37.22 -16.23 -33.35
CA ASN A 553 36.73 -15.28 -34.35
C ASN A 553 35.34 -15.65 -34.93
N ASP A 554 34.53 -16.36 -34.15
CA ASP A 554 33.14 -16.67 -34.48
C ASP A 554 32.18 -15.62 -33.91
N SER A 555 30.94 -15.62 -34.40
CA SER A 555 29.85 -14.77 -33.88
C SER A 555 28.83 -15.59 -33.08
N VAL A 556 28.31 -15.01 -31.98
CA VAL A 556 27.18 -15.58 -31.23
C VAL A 556 25.91 -14.80 -31.55
N VAL A 557 24.85 -15.53 -31.90
CA VAL A 557 23.49 -14.98 -32.05
C VAL A 557 22.61 -15.54 -30.94
N ALA A 558 22.01 -14.67 -30.14
CA ALA A 558 21.10 -15.04 -29.07
C ALA A 558 19.65 -14.70 -29.43
N THR A 559 18.75 -15.69 -29.31
CA THR A 559 17.30 -15.50 -29.49
C THR A 559 16.59 -15.66 -28.15
N PHE A 560 15.90 -14.63 -27.70
CA PHE A 560 15.15 -14.64 -26.44
C PHE A 560 13.66 -14.86 -26.72
N LEU A 561 13.12 -15.96 -26.18
CA LEU A 561 11.71 -16.33 -26.31
C LEU A 561 11.01 -16.11 -24.96
N ASP A 562 9.86 -15.43 -24.97
CA ASP A 562 9.02 -15.23 -23.78
C ASP A 562 7.58 -15.69 -24.05
N VAL A 563 7.04 -16.48 -23.15
CA VAL A 563 5.68 -17.03 -23.27
C VAL A 563 4.70 -16.13 -22.54
N GLN A 564 3.74 -15.56 -23.28
CA GLN A 564 2.73 -14.70 -22.70
C GLN A 564 1.84 -15.45 -21.70
N SER A 565 1.82 -14.99 -20.44
CA SER A 565 0.92 -15.52 -19.39
C SER A 565 1.02 -17.04 -19.21
N ALA A 566 2.23 -17.59 -19.22
CA ALA A 566 2.50 -19.04 -19.19
C ALA A 566 1.68 -19.82 -18.13
N TYR A 567 1.51 -19.27 -16.92
CA TYR A 567 0.76 -19.92 -15.82
C TYR A 567 -0.77 -19.85 -15.94
N ASP A 568 -1.27 -18.83 -16.62
CA ASP A 568 -2.71 -18.59 -16.78
C ASP A 568 -3.27 -19.43 -17.95
N ASN A 569 -2.43 -19.68 -18.96
CA ASN A 569 -2.81 -20.31 -20.23
C ASN A 569 -2.55 -21.82 -20.29
N VAL A 570 -2.34 -22.49 -19.15
CA VAL A 570 -2.10 -23.94 -19.13
C VAL A 570 -3.36 -24.70 -19.53
N VAL A 571 -3.24 -25.50 -20.59
CA VAL A 571 -4.29 -26.44 -20.99
C VAL A 571 -4.22 -27.69 -20.12
N LEU A 572 -5.17 -27.84 -19.19
CA LEU A 572 -5.16 -28.92 -18.18
C LEU A 572 -5.17 -30.33 -18.80
N SER A 573 -5.83 -30.54 -19.93
CA SER A 573 -5.85 -31.83 -20.63
C SER A 573 -4.48 -32.21 -21.19
N VAL A 574 -3.73 -31.23 -21.69
CA VAL A 574 -2.34 -31.42 -22.16
C VAL A 574 -1.41 -31.69 -20.98
N LEU A 575 -1.56 -30.94 -19.88
CA LEU A 575 -0.80 -31.18 -18.66
C LEU A 575 -1.02 -32.60 -18.13
N HIS A 576 -2.29 -33.05 -18.06
CA HIS A 576 -2.61 -34.39 -17.60
C HIS A 576 -1.98 -35.49 -18.49
N LYS A 577 -2.07 -35.33 -19.82
CA LYS A 577 -1.40 -36.25 -20.77
C LYS A 577 0.12 -36.27 -20.60
N LYS A 578 0.75 -35.10 -20.38
CA LYS A 578 2.20 -35.02 -20.11
C LYS A 578 2.59 -35.72 -18.82
N LEU A 579 1.82 -35.55 -17.74
CA LEU A 579 2.07 -36.24 -16.47
C LEU A 579 1.99 -37.76 -16.64
N GLN A 580 1.00 -38.25 -17.39
CA GLN A 580 0.89 -39.67 -17.73
C GLN A 580 2.07 -40.16 -18.57
N TYR A 581 2.48 -39.40 -19.60
CA TYR A 581 3.63 -39.73 -20.43
C TYR A 581 4.94 -39.81 -19.63
N LEU A 582 5.11 -38.95 -18.63
CA LEU A 582 6.26 -38.95 -17.72
C LEU A 582 6.15 -40.04 -16.63
N ASN A 583 5.17 -40.94 -16.70
CA ASN A 583 4.90 -41.99 -15.72
C ASN A 583 4.67 -41.44 -14.28
N VAL A 584 4.16 -40.22 -14.17
CA VAL A 584 3.70 -39.71 -12.86
C VAL A 584 2.47 -40.51 -12.45
N PRO A 585 2.42 -41.03 -11.22
CA PRO A 585 1.28 -41.82 -10.79
C PRO A 585 -0.06 -41.10 -10.95
N VAL A 586 -1.09 -41.87 -11.32
CA VAL A 586 -2.44 -41.35 -11.58
C VAL A 586 -3.01 -40.65 -10.34
N MET A 587 -2.77 -41.16 -9.14
CA MET A 587 -3.24 -40.55 -7.89
C MET A 587 -2.67 -39.13 -7.69
N LEU A 588 -1.35 -38.95 -7.91
CA LEU A 588 -0.72 -37.63 -7.86
C LEU A 588 -1.22 -36.73 -9.00
N SER A 589 -1.32 -37.27 -10.21
CA SER A 589 -1.84 -36.54 -11.38
C SER A 589 -3.27 -36.04 -11.16
N ASN A 590 -4.13 -36.88 -10.58
CA ASN A 590 -5.51 -36.56 -10.25
C ASN A 590 -5.59 -35.49 -9.17
N PHE A 591 -4.80 -35.61 -8.10
CA PHE A 591 -4.71 -34.57 -7.07
C PHE A 591 -4.30 -33.24 -7.69
N ILE A 592 -3.23 -33.23 -8.50
CA ILE A 592 -2.76 -32.06 -9.23
C ILE A 592 -3.92 -31.45 -10.01
N ILE A 593 -4.55 -32.18 -10.93
CA ILE A 593 -5.63 -31.64 -11.76
C ILE A 593 -6.82 -31.16 -10.92
N ASN A 594 -7.22 -31.89 -9.86
CA ASN A 594 -8.33 -31.52 -8.99
C ASN A 594 -8.08 -30.25 -8.17
N THR A 595 -6.82 -29.89 -7.90
CA THR A 595 -6.49 -28.58 -7.32
C THR A 595 -6.68 -27.43 -8.31
N PHE A 596 -6.67 -27.68 -9.63
CA PHE A 596 -6.89 -26.66 -10.66
C PHE A 596 -8.36 -26.54 -11.08
N ILE A 597 -9.13 -27.63 -10.98
CA ILE A 597 -10.54 -27.67 -11.36
C ILE A 597 -11.42 -26.90 -10.35
N ARG A 598 -12.30 -26.03 -10.88
CA ARG A 598 -13.33 -25.26 -10.14
C ARG A 598 -12.76 -24.40 -9.01
N LYS A 599 -11.74 -23.58 -9.31
CA LYS A 599 -11.30 -22.53 -8.39
C LYS A 599 -12.36 -21.42 -8.34
N THR A 600 -12.85 -21.15 -7.15
CA THR A 600 -13.74 -20.02 -6.85
C THR A 600 -12.89 -18.83 -6.45
N HIS A 601 -12.95 -17.77 -7.25
CA HIS A 601 -12.21 -16.54 -7.00
C HIS A 601 -13.09 -15.55 -6.22
N HIS A 602 -12.71 -15.26 -4.98
CA HIS A 602 -13.31 -14.15 -4.24
C HIS A 602 -12.44 -12.91 -4.45
N SER A 603 -12.97 -11.96 -5.21
CA SER A 603 -12.30 -10.69 -5.45
C SER A 603 -12.49 -9.76 -4.25
N ASN A 604 -11.62 -9.87 -3.25
CA ASN A 604 -11.46 -8.80 -2.28
C ASN A 604 -10.56 -7.74 -2.91
N PHE A 605 -11.17 -6.72 -3.54
CA PHE A 605 -10.51 -5.47 -3.93
C PHE A 605 -10.17 -4.62 -2.70
N THR A 606 -9.54 -5.25 -1.71
CA THR A 606 -9.05 -4.61 -0.51
C THR A 606 -7.55 -4.57 -0.61
N ARG A 607 -7.04 -3.42 -1.03
CA ARG A 607 -5.62 -3.18 -1.27
C ARG A 607 -4.74 -3.68 -0.13
N LEU A 608 -3.92 -4.67 -0.46
CA LEU A 608 -2.66 -4.85 0.23
C LEU A 608 -1.65 -3.89 -0.39
N HIS A 609 -0.94 -3.20 0.50
CA HIS A 609 0.15 -2.31 0.18
C HIS A 609 1.06 -2.94 -0.86
N CYS A 610 1.66 -2.10 -1.71
CA CYS A 610 2.83 -2.46 -2.48
C CYS A 610 3.94 -2.85 -1.47
N CYS A 611 3.91 -4.11 -1.04
CA CYS A 611 4.97 -4.76 -0.30
C CYS A 611 5.93 -5.22 -1.38
N ASN A 612 7.19 -4.77 -1.30
CA ASN A 612 8.30 -5.09 -2.19
C ASN A 612 8.03 -6.31 -3.09
N GLN A 613 8.13 -6.13 -4.41
CA GLN A 613 8.39 -7.25 -5.35
C GLN A 613 9.43 -8.20 -4.74
N ASN A 614 10.50 -7.66 -4.16
CA ASN A 614 11.54 -8.43 -3.45
C ASN A 614 11.16 -9.17 -2.15
N LEU A 615 10.01 -8.93 -1.49
CA LEU A 615 9.57 -9.74 -0.31
C LEU A 615 8.54 -10.80 -0.69
N MET A 616 7.80 -10.57 -1.78
CA MET A 616 6.87 -11.54 -2.35
C MET A 616 7.56 -12.49 -3.34
N GLU A 617 8.60 -12.03 -4.05
CA GLU A 617 9.42 -12.82 -4.99
C GLU A 617 10.54 -13.63 -4.30
N ARG A 618 10.90 -13.33 -3.03
CA ARG A 618 12.02 -14.00 -2.32
C ARG A 618 11.65 -15.18 -1.43
N SER A 619 10.38 -15.56 -1.36
CA SER A 619 10.05 -16.86 -0.76
C SER A 619 10.27 -17.92 -1.82
N SER A 620 11.45 -18.54 -1.81
CA SER A 620 11.80 -19.74 -2.56
C SER A 620 10.82 -20.91 -2.33
N SER A 621 9.92 -20.79 -1.34
CA SER A 621 8.82 -21.70 -1.05
C SER A 621 7.45 -21.30 -1.61
N ARG A 622 7.30 -20.17 -2.33
CA ARG A 622 6.00 -19.68 -2.87
C ARG A 622 5.90 -19.74 -4.39
N ILE A 623 6.18 -20.90 -4.92
CA ILE A 623 5.87 -21.25 -6.29
C ILE A 623 4.75 -22.28 -6.08
N SER A 624 3.49 -21.86 -6.28
CA SER A 624 2.33 -22.77 -6.29
C SER A 624 2.69 -23.97 -7.16
N LEU A 625 2.08 -25.15 -6.96
CA LEU A 625 2.31 -26.30 -7.84
C LEU A 625 2.30 -25.90 -9.34
N LYS A 626 1.43 -24.93 -9.69
CA LYS A 626 1.38 -24.25 -10.99
C LYS A 626 2.72 -23.89 -11.60
N SER A 627 3.67 -23.47 -10.79
CA SER A 627 4.93 -22.89 -11.27
C SER A 627 6.13 -23.83 -11.22
N HIS A 628 5.96 -25.03 -10.65
CA HIS A 628 6.93 -26.12 -10.79
C HIS A 628 6.47 -27.18 -11.82
N LEU A 629 5.17 -27.22 -12.14
CA LEU A 629 4.58 -28.16 -13.12
C LEU A 629 4.68 -27.67 -14.58
N ILE A 630 4.82 -26.36 -14.78
CA ILE A 630 5.10 -25.72 -16.08
C ILE A 630 6.59 -25.44 -16.11
#